data_AF-A0A951QE56-F1
#
_entry.id   AF-A0A951QE56-F1
#
_cell.length_a   1.000
_cell.length_b   1.000
_cell.length_c   1.000
_cell.angle_alpha   90.00
_cell.angle_beta   90.00
_cell.angle_gamma   90.00
#
_symmetry.space_group_name_H-M   'P 1'
#
loop_
_entity.id
_entity.type
_entity.pdbx_description
1 polymer ?
#
loop_
_entity_poly.entity_id
_entity_poly.type
_entity_poly.pdbx_seq_one_letter_code
_entity_poly.pdbx_strand_id
1 'polypeptide(L)'
;MSLSGISKFILGLLLAIALLAMAGYGATRYVLTQLATPPVRPVFPNDPSPTPGAPPKSSPSPSPSPSPTPISVAEGYLARVTQPIGLILRQEPSGDAAQVGGVDFNQELTVLEEAPDGAWQRVRLADGTEGWIKGSNTEKVN
;
A
#
# COMPACT_ATOMS: atom_id res chain seq x y z
N MET A 1 3.02 -52.84 33.73
CA MET A 1 2.01 -51.88 33.20
C MET A 1 1.30 -52.57 32.04
N SER A 2 -0.02 -52.54 31.96
CA SER A 2 -0.74 -53.18 30.84
C SER A 2 -0.72 -52.26 29.60
N LEU A 3 -0.52 -52.85 28.42
CA LEU A 3 -0.43 -52.11 27.15
C LEU A 3 -1.71 -51.30 26.86
N SER A 4 -2.86 -51.79 27.32
CA SER A 4 -4.15 -51.08 27.27
C SER A 4 -4.18 -49.81 28.14
N GLY A 5 -3.48 -49.80 29.28
CA GLY A 5 -3.39 -48.61 30.14
C GLY A 5 -2.60 -47.48 29.48
N ILE A 6 -1.47 -47.82 28.83
CA ILE A 6 -0.63 -46.85 28.11
C ILE A 6 -1.39 -46.29 26.89
N SER A 7 -2.09 -47.14 26.13
CA SER A 7 -2.89 -46.69 24.98
C SER A 7 -4.01 -45.72 25.37
N LYS A 8 -4.74 -45.98 26.46
CA LYS A 8 -5.78 -45.07 26.97
C LYS A 8 -5.20 -43.72 27.42
N PHE A 9 -4.04 -43.73 28.07
CA PHE A 9 -3.34 -42.51 28.48
C PHE A 9 -2.92 -41.66 27.26
N ILE A 10 -2.30 -42.29 26.26
CA ILE A 10 -1.89 -41.60 25.03
C ILE A 10 -3.11 -41.03 24.30
N LEU A 11 -4.20 -41.79 24.20
CA LEU A 11 -5.42 -41.31 23.55
C LEU A 11 -6.02 -40.11 24.27
N GLY A 12 -6.05 -40.13 25.61
CA GLY A 12 -6.51 -38.99 26.41
C GLY A 12 -5.61 -37.77 26.26
N LEU A 13 -4.28 -37.96 26.21
CA LEU A 13 -3.32 -36.87 26.01
C LEU A 13 -3.48 -36.24 24.62
N LEU A 14 -3.61 -37.05 23.57
CA LEU A 14 -3.85 -36.57 22.20
C LEU A 14 -5.17 -35.80 22.10
N LEU A 15 -6.23 -36.28 22.75
CA LEU A 15 -7.52 -35.58 22.78
C LEU A 15 -7.40 -34.22 23.47
N ALA A 16 -6.69 -34.16 24.61
CA ALA A 16 -6.45 -32.90 25.32
C ALA A 16 -5.65 -31.90 24.48
N ILE A 17 -4.59 -32.36 23.78
CA ILE A 17 -3.79 -31.52 22.89
C ILE A 17 -4.65 -31.01 21.71
N ALA A 18 -5.48 -31.87 21.12
CA ALA A 18 -6.36 -31.49 20.01
C ALA A 18 -7.36 -30.40 20.44
N LEU A 19 -7.96 -30.52 21.63
CA LEU A 19 -8.88 -29.51 22.16
C LEU A 19 -8.18 -28.19 22.45
N LEU A 20 -6.97 -28.23 23.05
CA LEU A 20 -6.17 -27.02 23.29
C LEU A 20 -5.74 -26.34 21.99
N ALA A 21 -5.31 -27.11 20.99
CA ALA A 21 -4.93 -26.57 19.68
C ALA A 21 -6.13 -25.92 18.97
N MET A 22 -7.30 -26.55 19.02
CA MET A 22 -8.53 -26.01 18.41
C MET A 22 -8.98 -24.72 19.10
N ALA A 23 -8.97 -24.67 20.43
CA ALA A 23 -9.28 -23.46 21.20
C ALA A 23 -8.27 -22.33 20.93
N GLY A 24 -6.98 -22.66 20.93
CA GLY A 24 -5.90 -21.73 20.61
C GLY A 24 -6.04 -21.14 19.22
N TYR A 25 -6.26 -21.98 18.20
CA TYR A 25 -6.47 -21.53 16.82
C TYR A 25 -7.68 -20.60 16.69
N GLY A 26 -8.79 -20.92 17.35
CA GLY A 26 -9.99 -20.07 17.38
C GLY A 26 -9.72 -18.68 17.99
N ALA A 27 -9.05 -18.64 19.15
CA ALA A 27 -8.69 -17.40 19.83
C ALA A 27 -7.74 -16.53 18.97
N THR A 28 -6.69 -17.13 18.39
CA THR A 28 -5.77 -16.43 17.49
C THR A 28 -6.52 -15.87 16.28
N ARG A 29 -7.35 -16.67 15.60
CA ARG A 29 -8.15 -16.21 14.45
C ARG A 29 -9.06 -15.03 14.82
N TYR A 30 -9.72 -15.09 15.97
CA TYR A 30 -10.60 -14.00 16.44
C TYR A 30 -9.84 -12.69 16.63
N VAL A 31 -8.69 -12.72 17.31
CA VAL A 31 -7.88 -11.52 17.56
C VAL A 31 -7.34 -10.93 16.25
N LEU A 32 -6.84 -11.77 15.34
CA LEU A 32 -6.38 -11.28 14.03
C LEU A 32 -7.50 -10.61 13.24
N THR A 33 -8.72 -11.15 13.28
CA THR A 33 -9.85 -10.53 12.57
C THR A 33 -10.30 -9.20 13.19
N GLN A 34 -10.21 -9.05 14.51
CA GLN A 34 -10.57 -7.82 15.21
C GLN A 34 -9.55 -6.69 14.98
N LEU A 35 -8.27 -7.02 14.83
CA LEU A 35 -7.23 -6.03 14.55
C LEU A 35 -7.15 -5.66 13.07
N ALA A 36 -7.59 -6.55 12.18
CA ALA A 36 -7.57 -6.33 10.74
C ALA A 36 -8.82 -5.60 10.20
N THR A 37 -9.86 -5.38 11.00
CA THR A 37 -11.00 -4.56 10.58
C THR A 37 -10.56 -3.10 10.51
N PRO A 38 -10.62 -2.45 9.32
CA PRO A 38 -10.27 -1.05 9.21
C PRO A 38 -11.24 -0.21 10.07
N PRO A 39 -10.74 0.84 10.75
CA PRO A 39 -11.60 1.72 11.54
C PRO A 39 -12.64 2.39 10.65
N VAL A 40 -13.83 2.62 11.19
CA VAL A 40 -14.87 3.41 10.50
C VAL A 40 -14.32 4.82 10.27
N ARG A 41 -14.42 5.30 9.03
CA ARG A 41 -14.05 6.68 8.67
C ARG A 41 -14.80 7.65 9.59
N PRO A 42 -14.11 8.58 10.28
CA PRO A 42 -14.78 9.67 10.99
C PRO A 42 -15.60 10.50 10.01
N VAL A 43 -16.88 10.73 10.32
CA VAL A 43 -17.73 11.64 9.54
C VAL A 43 -17.57 13.05 10.09
N PHE A 44 -17.13 13.97 9.23
CA PHE A 44 -17.03 15.38 9.58
C PHE A 44 -18.28 16.12 9.11
N PRO A 45 -18.72 17.18 9.82
CA PRO A 45 -19.85 18.00 9.39
C PRO A 45 -19.71 18.61 7.98
N ASN A 46 -18.48 18.71 7.46
CA ASN A 46 -18.17 19.21 6.13
C ASN A 46 -18.01 18.08 5.08
N ASP A 47 -18.15 16.81 5.47
CA ASP A 47 -18.16 15.71 4.52
C ASP A 47 -19.49 15.71 3.75
N PRO A 48 -19.47 15.52 2.41
CA PRO A 48 -20.69 15.26 1.67
C PRO A 48 -21.31 13.96 2.22
N SER A 49 -22.56 14.04 2.68
CA SER A 49 -23.29 12.90 3.25
C SER A 49 -23.31 11.71 2.27
N PRO A 50 -22.96 10.49 2.68
CA PRO A 50 -23.07 9.32 1.81
C PRO A 50 -24.55 8.98 1.65
N THR A 51 -25.12 9.21 0.47
CA THR A 51 -26.43 8.70 0.09
C THR A 51 -26.41 7.16 0.15
N PRO A 52 -27.30 6.50 0.91
CA PRO A 52 -27.44 5.05 0.87
C PRO A 52 -27.95 4.61 -0.51
N GLY A 53 -27.16 3.83 -1.25
CA GLY A 53 -27.66 3.09 -2.42
C GLY A 53 -27.11 3.45 -3.80
N ALA A 54 -25.79 3.64 -3.96
CA ALA A 54 -25.17 3.52 -5.28
C ALA A 54 -24.43 2.17 -5.39
N PRO A 55 -24.72 1.32 -6.40
CA PRO A 55 -23.88 0.17 -6.72
C PRO A 55 -22.44 0.65 -7.00
N PRO A 56 -21.41 -0.22 -6.90
CA PRO A 56 -20.03 0.17 -7.18
C PRO A 56 -20.01 0.83 -8.55
N LYS A 57 -19.77 2.15 -8.55
CA LYS A 57 -19.66 2.90 -9.78
C LYS A 57 -18.42 2.33 -10.46
N SER A 58 -18.67 1.64 -11.56
CA SER A 58 -17.68 1.18 -12.51
C SER A 58 -16.59 2.22 -12.62
N SER A 59 -15.35 1.73 -12.52
CA SER A 59 -14.14 2.43 -12.96
C SER A 59 -14.49 3.49 -14.01
N PRO A 60 -14.20 4.78 -13.77
CA PRO A 60 -14.10 5.68 -14.89
C PRO A 60 -12.93 5.15 -15.72
N SER A 61 -13.30 4.48 -16.82
CA SER A 61 -12.51 4.45 -18.04
C SER A 61 -11.91 5.85 -18.24
N PRO A 62 -10.60 5.95 -18.56
CA PRO A 62 -9.89 7.21 -18.58
C PRO A 62 -10.54 8.14 -19.60
N SER A 63 -11.21 9.19 -19.12
CA SER A 63 -11.57 10.32 -19.96
C SER A 63 -10.33 11.20 -20.08
N PRO A 64 -9.91 11.58 -21.30
CA PRO A 64 -8.66 12.29 -21.53
C PRO A 64 -8.74 13.70 -20.94
N SER A 65 -8.02 13.91 -19.85
CA SER A 65 -7.70 15.26 -19.33
C SER A 65 -6.67 15.91 -20.27
N PRO A 66 -6.71 17.23 -20.49
CA PRO A 66 -6.20 17.86 -21.69
C PRO A 66 -4.70 17.62 -21.86
N SER A 67 -4.34 17.13 -23.04
CA SER A 67 -2.97 17.19 -23.55
C SER A 67 -2.52 18.66 -23.52
N PRO A 68 -1.47 19.01 -22.77
CA PRO A 68 -0.53 19.99 -23.28
C PRO A 68 0.16 19.35 -24.49
N THR A 69 0.17 20.10 -25.59
CA THR A 69 0.88 19.88 -26.84
C THR A 69 2.37 19.59 -26.57
N PRO A 70 3.06 18.90 -27.49
CA PRO A 70 4.20 18.05 -27.19
C PRO A 70 5.48 18.87 -27.02
N ILE A 71 6.25 18.56 -25.98
CA ILE A 71 7.68 18.81 -25.97
C ILE A 71 8.34 17.45 -25.69
N SER A 72 8.99 16.93 -26.72
CA SER A 72 9.82 15.74 -26.62
C SER A 72 10.88 15.94 -25.55
N VAL A 73 10.87 15.10 -24.52
CA VAL A 73 12.11 14.53 -24.00
C VAL A 73 11.82 13.07 -23.73
N ALA A 74 12.03 12.26 -24.77
CA ALA A 74 12.40 10.88 -24.55
C ALA A 74 13.64 10.88 -23.63
N GLU A 75 13.59 10.03 -22.61
CA GLU A 75 14.63 9.81 -21.60
C GLU A 75 14.71 10.91 -20.53
N GLY A 76 13.87 10.75 -19.50
CA GLY A 76 14.12 11.36 -18.20
C GLY A 76 15.51 10.98 -17.66
N TYR A 77 15.98 11.66 -16.62
CA TYR A 77 17.32 11.37 -16.06
C TYR A 77 17.24 10.37 -14.90
N LEU A 78 18.30 9.56 -14.73
CA LEU A 78 18.44 8.71 -13.56
C LEU A 78 18.71 9.58 -12.32
N ALA A 79 17.96 9.32 -11.27
CA ALA A 79 18.14 9.95 -9.98
C ALA A 79 18.06 8.92 -8.85
N ARG A 80 18.71 9.24 -7.74
CA ARG A 80 18.75 8.44 -6.52
C ARG A 80 18.02 9.17 -5.41
N VAL A 81 17.17 8.46 -4.68
CA VAL A 81 16.44 9.01 -3.53
C VAL A 81 17.40 9.27 -2.38
N THR A 82 17.46 10.52 -1.91
CA THR A 82 18.37 10.95 -0.83
C THR A 82 17.69 10.97 0.55
N GLN A 83 16.36 10.86 0.59
CA GLN A 83 15.60 10.91 1.84
C GLN A 83 15.75 9.60 2.64
N PRO A 84 16.28 9.61 3.88
CA PRO A 84 16.58 8.39 4.64
C PRO A 84 15.36 7.51 4.96
N ILE A 85 14.17 8.11 5.06
CA ILE A 85 12.91 7.40 5.32
C ILE A 85 12.20 6.94 4.04
N GLY A 86 12.80 7.18 2.86
CA GLY A 86 12.14 7.00 1.57
C GLY A 86 11.12 8.09 1.23
N LEU A 87 10.39 7.90 0.13
CA LEU A 87 9.34 8.81 -0.33
C LEU A 87 8.08 8.04 -0.70
N ILE A 88 6.95 8.73 -0.62
CA ILE A 88 5.66 8.21 -1.04
C ILE A 88 5.45 8.50 -2.51
N LEU A 89 5.09 7.48 -3.29
CA LEU A 89 4.70 7.61 -4.68
C LEU A 89 3.19 7.85 -4.77
N ARG A 90 2.78 8.93 -5.44
CA ARG A 90 1.39 9.38 -5.52
C ARG A 90 0.87 9.41 -6.96
N GLN A 91 -0.44 9.32 -7.14
CA GLN A 91 -1.04 9.40 -8.49
C GLN A 91 -0.96 10.80 -9.10
N GLU A 92 -0.98 11.83 -8.27
CA GLU A 92 -1.01 13.24 -8.68
C GLU A 92 0.00 14.05 -7.85
N PRO A 93 0.44 15.23 -8.33
CA PRO A 93 1.33 16.13 -7.61
C PRO A 93 0.58 16.88 -6.49
N SER A 94 0.03 16.15 -5.54
CA SER A 94 -0.74 16.68 -4.41
C SER A 94 -0.53 15.86 -3.14
N GLY A 95 -0.52 16.53 -1.99
CA GLY A 95 -0.41 15.90 -0.68
C GLY A 95 -1.62 15.02 -0.33
N ASP A 96 -2.77 15.30 -0.93
CA ASP A 96 -4.03 14.59 -0.72
C ASP A 96 -4.26 13.48 -1.76
N ALA A 97 -3.38 13.36 -2.76
CA ALA A 97 -3.49 12.36 -3.81
C ALA A 97 -3.29 10.94 -3.26
N ALA A 98 -3.98 9.98 -3.88
CA ALA A 98 -3.88 8.57 -3.54
C ALA A 98 -2.43 8.07 -3.63
N GLN A 99 -2.00 7.31 -2.62
CA GLN A 99 -0.71 6.64 -2.61
C GLN A 99 -0.77 5.38 -3.50
N VAL A 100 0.16 5.28 -4.43
CA VAL A 100 0.34 4.10 -5.31
C VAL A 100 1.54 3.25 -4.93
N GLY A 101 2.44 3.77 -4.09
CA GLY A 101 3.58 3.01 -3.62
C GLY A 101 4.53 3.82 -2.75
N GLY A 102 5.77 3.35 -2.67
CA GLY A 102 6.86 4.03 -2.00
C GLY A 102 8.17 3.75 -2.73
N VAL A 103 9.13 4.65 -2.54
CA VAL A 103 10.51 4.47 -2.97
C VAL A 103 11.42 4.55 -1.76
N ASP A 104 12.34 3.61 -1.65
CA ASP A 104 13.26 3.51 -0.51
C ASP A 104 14.44 4.48 -0.65
N PHE A 105 15.14 4.70 0.47
CA PHE A 105 16.40 5.42 0.46
C PHE A 105 17.43 4.73 -0.45
N ASN A 106 18.22 5.53 -1.18
CA ASN A 106 19.18 5.09 -2.20
C ASN A 106 18.59 4.34 -3.40
N GLN A 107 17.26 4.25 -3.52
CA GLN A 107 16.65 3.64 -4.69
C GLN A 107 16.86 4.53 -5.91
N GLU A 108 17.25 3.91 -7.03
CA GLU A 108 17.36 4.57 -8.32
C GLU A 108 16.01 4.57 -9.05
N LEU A 109 15.71 5.70 -9.68
CA LEU A 109 14.48 5.93 -10.44
C LEU A 109 14.78 6.86 -11.61
N THR A 110 13.87 6.91 -12.58
CA THR A 110 13.96 7.85 -13.69
C THR A 110 13.02 9.02 -13.45
N VAL A 111 13.54 10.24 -13.36
CA VAL A 111 12.74 11.47 -13.27
C VAL A 111 12.31 11.88 -14.67
N LEU A 112 11.00 11.81 -14.93
CA LEU A 112 10.38 12.10 -16.22
C LEU A 112 10.00 13.58 -16.34
N GLU A 113 9.50 14.17 -15.26
CA GLU A 113 8.95 15.53 -15.25
C GLU A 113 9.14 16.15 -13.87
N GLU A 114 9.26 17.48 -13.84
CA GLU A 114 9.26 18.26 -12.61
C GLU A 114 8.15 19.30 -12.69
N ALA A 115 7.36 19.41 -11.63
CA ALA A 115 6.28 20.38 -11.57
C ALA A 115 6.84 21.81 -11.61
N PRO A 116 6.11 22.80 -12.15
CA PRO A 116 6.61 24.18 -12.29
C PRO A 116 7.06 24.84 -10.99
N ASP A 117 6.53 24.39 -9.85
CA ASP A 117 6.85 24.87 -8.51
C ASP A 117 8.01 24.10 -7.84
N GLY A 118 8.55 23.06 -8.49
CA GLY A 118 9.56 22.16 -7.94
C GLY A 118 9.09 21.34 -6.74
N ALA A 119 7.81 21.42 -6.37
CA ALA A 119 7.27 20.71 -5.20
C ALA A 119 7.09 19.22 -5.47
N TRP A 120 6.97 18.84 -6.75
CA TRP A 120 6.70 17.49 -7.19
C TRP A 120 7.55 17.10 -8.39
N GLN A 121 7.93 15.83 -8.43
CA GLN A 121 8.62 15.23 -9.57
C GLN A 121 7.90 13.95 -9.97
N ARG A 122 7.60 13.81 -11.25
CA ARG A 122 7.07 12.59 -11.83
C ARG A 122 8.21 11.64 -12.11
N VAL A 123 8.11 10.43 -11.59
CA VAL A 123 9.15 9.41 -11.67
C VAL A 123 8.62 8.10 -12.21
N ARG A 124 9.52 7.31 -12.77
CA ARG A 124 9.30 5.92 -13.17
C ARG A 124 10.27 5.01 -12.41
N LEU A 125 9.72 3.97 -11.81
CA LEU A 125 10.47 2.92 -11.13
C LEU A 125 10.94 1.84 -12.11
N ALA A 126 11.87 0.99 -11.68
CA ALA A 126 12.41 -0.10 -12.49
C ALA A 126 11.37 -1.14 -12.93
N ASP A 127 10.28 -1.29 -12.18
CA ASP A 127 9.14 -2.16 -12.51
C ASP A 127 8.17 -1.53 -13.53
N GLY A 128 8.44 -0.30 -13.98
CA GLY A 128 7.60 0.46 -14.89
C GLY A 128 6.50 1.27 -14.21
N THR A 129 6.35 1.19 -12.88
CA THR A 129 5.38 1.99 -12.14
C THR A 129 5.74 3.47 -12.22
N GLU A 130 4.74 4.32 -12.49
CA GLU A 130 4.91 5.77 -12.52
C GLU A 130 4.10 6.46 -11.42
N GLY A 131 4.60 7.59 -10.97
CA GLY A 131 3.86 8.46 -10.06
C GLY A 131 4.65 9.71 -9.67
N TRP A 132 4.12 10.46 -8.72
CA TRP A 132 4.66 11.72 -8.24
C TRP A 132 5.26 11.54 -6.86
N ILE A 133 6.48 12.04 -6.68
CA ILE A 133 7.16 12.14 -5.40
C ILE A 133 7.39 13.60 -5.05
N LYS A 134 7.60 13.87 -3.75
CA LYS A 134 7.97 15.21 -3.30
C LYS A 134 9.34 15.59 -3.86
N GLY A 135 9.40 16.74 -4.53
CA GLY A 135 10.63 17.27 -5.12
C GLY A 135 11.71 17.58 -4.08
N SER A 136 12.92 17.88 -4.56
CA SER A 136 14.12 18.15 -3.75
C SER A 136 14.64 16.99 -2.87
N ASN A 137 14.13 15.78 -3.07
CA ASN A 137 14.55 14.58 -2.31
C ASN A 137 15.24 13.53 -3.21
N THR A 138 15.74 13.97 -4.37
CA THR A 138 16.44 13.13 -5.34
C THR A 138 17.70 13.82 -5.84
N GLU A 139 18.75 13.05 -6.06
CA GLU A 139 20.01 13.50 -6.63
C GLU A 139 20.23 12.83 -7.98
N LYS A 140 20.61 13.60 -9.01
CA LYS A 140 20.90 13.05 -10.34
C LYS A 140 22.10 12.11 -10.28
N VAL A 141 21.94 10.89 -10.80
CA VAL A 141 23.03 9.93 -10.99
C VAL A 141 23.69 10.25 -12.33
N ASN A 142 25.00 10.43 -12.32
CA ASN A 142 25.79 10.89 -13.46
C ASN A 142 26.70 9.79 -14.00
#